data_AF-A0A4U6VY87-F1
#
_entry.id   AF-A0A4U6VY87-F1
#
_cell.length_a   1.000
_cell.length_b   1.000
_cell.length_c   1.000
_cell.angle_alpha   90.00
_cell.angle_beta   90.00
_cell.angle_gamma   90.00
#
_symmetry.space_group_name_H-M   'P 1'
#
loop_
_entity.id
_entity.type
_entity.pdbx_description
1 polymer ?
#
loop_
_entity_poly.entity_id
_entity_poly.type
_entity_poly.pdbx_seq_one_letter_code
_entity_poly.pdbx_strand_id
1 'polypeptide(L)'
;MARGTFANIRIVNRLSNGEVGPKTVHVPTGDKLFVFDAAIRYKTDGHHTIVLAGEEYGSGSSRYWAAKGPMLLGVKAVIAKSFERIHRSNLVGMGVIPLCFKPGEDADSLGLTGHERHTIRLPSEVSEIQPGQDVQVVTDSGKSFTCKLRIDTMVELAYFDHGGILHYVLRNLVKQQ
;
A
#
# COMPACT_ATOMS: atom_id res chain seq x y z
N MET A 1 -14.86 9.74 7.47
CA MET A 1 -14.08 9.52 6.22
C MET A 1 -13.25 8.25 6.24
N ALA A 2 -12.44 7.96 7.27
CA ALA A 2 -11.67 6.71 7.34
C ALA A 2 -12.54 5.43 7.27
N ARG A 3 -13.69 5.40 7.96
CA ARG A 3 -14.69 4.32 7.84
C ARG A 3 -15.27 4.12 6.44
N GLY A 4 -15.18 5.14 5.57
CA GLY A 4 -15.65 5.08 4.20
C GLY A 4 -14.60 4.59 3.20
N THR A 5 -13.36 4.37 3.65
CA THR A 5 -12.28 3.85 2.80
C THR A 5 -12.54 2.37 2.49
N PHE A 6 -12.50 2.02 1.20
CA PHE A 6 -12.89 0.70 0.68
C PHE A 6 -14.34 0.28 1.04
N ALA A 7 -15.20 1.24 1.39
CA ALA A 7 -16.60 0.98 1.76
C ALA A 7 -17.57 0.99 0.56
N ASN A 8 -17.07 1.01 -0.68
CA ASN A 8 -17.93 1.03 -1.86
C ASN A 8 -18.65 -0.32 -2.00
N ILE A 9 -19.97 -0.30 -2.16
CA ILE A 9 -20.80 -1.50 -2.33
C ILE A 9 -20.45 -2.33 -3.57
N ARG A 10 -19.68 -1.77 -4.52
CA ARG A 10 -19.26 -2.43 -5.77
C ARG A 10 -17.81 -2.91 -5.74
N ILE A 11 -17.08 -2.77 -4.62
CA ILE A 11 -15.72 -3.30 -4.55
C ILE A 11 -15.76 -4.82 -4.67
N VAL A 12 -14.85 -5.38 -5.46
CA VAL A 12 -14.69 -6.83 -5.62
C VAL A 12 -13.44 -7.23 -4.87
N ASN A 13 -13.57 -8.00 -3.79
CA ASN A 13 -12.43 -8.42 -2.99
C ASN A 13 -12.09 -9.89 -3.24
N ARG A 14 -10.94 -10.13 -3.88
CA ARG A 14 -10.48 -11.49 -4.22
C ARG A 14 -10.17 -12.34 -2.98
N LEU A 15 -9.82 -11.74 -1.83
CA LEU A 15 -9.68 -12.47 -0.56
C LEU A 15 -10.99 -13.05 -0.03
N SER A 16 -12.13 -12.48 -0.45
CA SER A 16 -13.47 -12.97 -0.10
C SER A 16 -14.09 -13.75 -1.26
N ASN A 17 -13.28 -14.56 -1.96
CA ASN A 17 -13.71 -15.34 -3.14
C ASN A 17 -14.34 -14.49 -4.26
N GLY A 18 -13.93 -13.23 -4.39
CA GLY A 18 -14.48 -12.32 -5.40
C GLY A 18 -15.88 -11.80 -5.07
N GLU A 19 -16.33 -11.92 -3.82
CA GLU A 19 -17.58 -11.32 -3.37
C GLU A 19 -17.59 -9.80 -3.63
N VAL A 20 -18.75 -9.31 -4.07
CA VAL A 20 -19.01 -7.89 -4.26
C VAL A 20 -19.47 -7.30 -2.93
N GLY A 21 -18.78 -6.26 -2.47
CA GLY A 21 -19.14 -5.51 -1.28
C GLY A 21 -17.94 -5.17 -0.40
N PRO A 22 -18.13 -4.27 0.58
CA PRO A 22 -17.04 -3.63 1.33
C PRO A 22 -16.47 -4.50 2.45
N LYS A 23 -16.30 -5.79 2.19
CA LYS A 23 -15.85 -6.78 3.16
C LYS A 23 -14.48 -7.36 2.77
N THR A 24 -13.80 -7.88 3.77
CA THR A 24 -12.55 -8.64 3.62
C THR A 24 -12.50 -9.76 4.66
N VAL A 25 -11.55 -10.67 4.48
CA VAL A 25 -11.23 -11.71 5.46
C VAL A 25 -10.13 -11.19 6.39
N HIS A 26 -10.33 -11.34 7.70
CA HIS A 26 -9.27 -11.19 8.69
C HIS A 26 -8.48 -12.50 8.75
N VAL A 27 -7.37 -12.56 8.03
CA VAL A 27 -6.59 -13.79 7.77
C VAL A 27 -6.29 -14.62 9.02
N PRO A 28 -5.85 -14.03 10.16
CA PRO A 28 -5.55 -14.83 11.36
C PRO A 28 -6.73 -15.61 11.93
N THR A 29 -7.96 -15.11 11.78
CA THR A 29 -9.17 -15.76 12.34
C THR A 29 -10.12 -16.34 11.30
N GLY A 30 -9.99 -15.94 10.03
CA GLY A 30 -10.93 -16.32 8.97
C GLY A 30 -12.23 -15.51 8.97
N ASP A 31 -12.41 -14.58 9.91
CA ASP A 31 -13.65 -13.80 10.03
C ASP A 31 -13.84 -12.88 8.81
N LYS A 32 -15.05 -12.88 8.25
CA LYS A 32 -15.46 -11.90 7.24
C LYS A 32 -15.98 -10.62 7.92
N LEU A 33 -15.27 -9.53 7.75
CA LEU A 33 -15.56 -8.23 8.37
C LEU A 33 -15.66 -7.13 7.32
N PHE A 34 -16.26 -5.99 7.67
CA PHE A 34 -16.07 -4.79 6.86
C PHE A 34 -14.58 -4.39 6.87
N VAL A 35 -14.10 -3.80 5.76
CA VAL A 35 -12.67 -3.47 5.62
C VAL A 35 -12.16 -2.60 6.76
N PHE A 36 -12.94 -1.62 7.22
CA PHE A 36 -12.57 -0.79 8.36
C PHE A 36 -12.37 -1.61 9.64
N ASP A 37 -13.30 -2.52 9.97
CA ASP A 37 -13.24 -3.31 11.19
C ASP A 37 -12.05 -4.27 11.19
N ALA A 38 -11.79 -4.92 10.04
CA ALA A 38 -10.60 -5.74 9.85
C ALA A 38 -9.30 -4.92 10.03
N ALA A 39 -9.24 -3.72 9.45
CA ALA A 39 -8.08 -2.84 9.57
C ALA A 39 -7.82 -2.39 11.01
N ILE A 40 -8.87 -2.05 11.77
CA ILE A 40 -8.72 -1.70 13.19
C ILE A 40 -8.23 -2.90 14.02
N ARG A 41 -8.71 -4.10 13.72
CA ARG A 41 -8.25 -5.32 14.39
C ARG A 41 -6.76 -5.57 14.15
N TYR A 42 -6.33 -5.59 12.88
CA TYR A 42 -4.90 -5.70 12.54
C TYR A 42 -4.05 -4.63 13.23
N LYS A 43 -4.52 -3.37 13.23
CA LYS A 43 -3.80 -2.27 13.87
C LYS A 43 -3.69 -2.46 15.38
N THR A 44 -4.73 -2.96 16.04
CA THR A 44 -4.74 -3.24 17.48
C THR A 44 -3.79 -4.38 17.82
N ASP A 45 -3.72 -5.39 16.96
CA ASP A 45 -2.82 -6.55 17.09
C ASP A 45 -1.36 -6.22 16.72
N GLY A 46 -1.07 -4.96 16.37
CA GLY A 46 0.29 -4.51 15.99
C GLY A 46 0.73 -5.01 14.61
N HIS A 47 -0.20 -5.45 13.77
CA HIS A 47 0.09 -5.95 12.43
C HIS A 47 -0.01 -4.85 11.38
N HIS A 48 1.02 -4.75 10.55
CA HIS A 48 1.03 -3.89 9.39
C HIS A 48 0.25 -4.57 8.25
N THR A 49 -0.47 -3.77 7.46
CA THR A 49 -1.24 -4.29 6.31
C THR A 49 -0.69 -3.76 4.99
N ILE A 50 -0.93 -4.52 3.92
CA ILE A 50 -0.66 -4.11 2.55
C ILE A 50 -1.91 -4.31 1.69
N VAL A 51 -1.91 -3.75 0.48
CA VAL A 51 -2.94 -4.02 -0.53
C VAL A 51 -2.28 -4.66 -1.75
N LEU A 52 -2.85 -5.77 -2.24
CA LEU A 52 -2.54 -6.31 -3.56
C LEU A 52 -3.58 -5.81 -4.57
N ALA A 53 -3.14 -5.35 -5.73
CA ALA A 53 -4.02 -4.76 -6.75
C ALA A 53 -3.61 -5.14 -8.18
N GLY A 54 -4.54 -4.98 -9.12
CA GLY A 54 -4.34 -5.23 -10.54
C GLY A 54 -3.73 -4.03 -11.27
N GLU A 55 -4.19 -3.81 -12.49
CA GLU A 55 -3.77 -2.70 -13.36
C GLU A 55 -4.50 -1.41 -13.01
N GLU A 56 -3.88 -0.28 -13.35
CA GLU A 56 -4.43 1.08 -13.23
C GLU A 56 -4.97 1.39 -11.82
N TYR A 57 -4.30 0.89 -10.78
CA TYR A 57 -4.74 1.09 -9.41
C TYR A 57 -4.82 2.59 -9.08
N GLY A 58 -6.01 3.01 -8.64
CA GLY A 58 -6.32 4.41 -8.34
C GLY A 58 -6.83 5.24 -9.51
N SER A 59 -7.21 4.61 -10.64
CA SER A 59 -7.85 5.30 -11.75
C SER A 59 -9.17 5.97 -11.36
N GLY A 60 -9.51 7.05 -12.08
CA GLY A 60 -10.69 7.88 -11.83
C GLY A 60 -10.34 9.25 -11.25
N SER A 61 -11.35 9.93 -10.67
CA SER A 61 -11.17 11.28 -10.14
C SER A 61 -10.22 11.29 -8.95
N SER A 62 -9.23 12.18 -8.98
CA SER A 62 -8.35 12.41 -7.84
C SER A 62 -9.16 12.85 -6.61
N ARG A 63 -9.06 12.08 -5.54
CA ARG A 63 -9.71 12.35 -4.24
C ARG A 63 -8.65 12.26 -3.16
N TYR A 64 -8.47 13.30 -2.36
CA TYR A 64 -7.49 13.33 -1.27
C TYR A 64 -7.58 12.11 -0.33
N TRP A 65 -8.80 11.63 -0.08
CA TRP A 65 -9.05 10.46 0.78
C TRP A 65 -8.68 9.12 0.17
N ALA A 66 -8.38 9.04 -1.14
CA ALA A 66 -7.96 7.80 -1.79
C ALA A 66 -6.58 7.32 -1.30
N ALA A 67 -5.70 8.22 -0.85
CA ALA A 67 -4.42 7.87 -0.23
C ALA A 67 -4.44 8.02 1.30
N LYS A 68 -5.08 9.07 1.82
CA LYS A 68 -5.18 9.31 3.26
C LYS A 68 -6.00 8.22 3.98
N GLY A 69 -7.02 7.68 3.31
CA GLY A 69 -7.83 6.58 3.82
C GLY A 69 -7.01 5.34 4.13
N PRO A 70 -6.35 4.70 3.13
CA PRO A 70 -5.50 3.54 3.35
C PRO A 70 -4.43 3.76 4.43
N MET A 71 -3.77 4.93 4.43
CA MET A 71 -2.79 5.28 5.47
C MET A 71 -3.40 5.26 6.88
N LEU A 72 -4.59 5.84 7.08
CA LEU A 72 -5.27 5.84 8.37
C LEU A 72 -5.76 4.44 8.80
N LEU A 73 -6.05 3.56 7.83
CA LEU A 73 -6.33 2.14 8.05
C LEU A 73 -5.07 1.32 8.38
N GLY A 74 -3.88 1.93 8.36
CA GLY A 74 -2.63 1.24 8.70
C GLY A 74 -1.94 0.56 7.52
N VAL A 75 -2.40 0.79 6.28
CA VAL A 75 -1.76 0.26 5.08
C VAL A 75 -0.37 0.89 4.95
N LYS A 76 0.67 0.04 4.87
CA LYS A 76 2.07 0.47 4.72
C LYS A 76 2.57 0.43 3.30
N ALA A 77 2.03 -0.48 2.49
CA ALA A 77 2.40 -0.61 1.09
C ALA A 77 1.22 -1.04 0.22
N VAL A 78 1.30 -0.72 -1.07
CA VAL A 78 0.42 -1.25 -2.12
C VAL A 78 1.32 -1.92 -3.15
N ILE A 79 1.05 -3.18 -3.48
CA ILE A 79 1.69 -3.89 -4.60
C ILE A 79 0.66 -4.03 -5.71
N ALA A 80 0.90 -3.39 -6.86
CA ALA A 80 -0.02 -3.39 -7.99
C ALA A 80 0.69 -3.78 -9.29
N LYS A 81 -0.06 -4.15 -10.35
CA LYS A 81 0.53 -4.29 -11.68
C LYS A 81 0.93 -2.93 -12.25
N SER A 82 0.06 -1.94 -12.08
CA SER A 82 0.32 -0.55 -12.46
C SER A 82 -0.52 0.41 -11.62
N PHE A 83 -0.16 1.69 -11.64
CA PHE A 83 -0.85 2.75 -10.92
C PHE A 83 -1.27 3.86 -11.87
N GLU A 84 -2.40 4.52 -11.57
CA GLU A 84 -2.63 5.85 -12.09
C GLU A 84 -1.59 6.83 -11.50
N ARG A 85 -1.06 7.73 -12.34
CA ARG A 85 0.09 8.59 -12.04
C ARG A 85 -0.13 9.48 -10.80
N ILE A 86 -1.28 10.15 -10.72
CA ILE A 86 -1.60 11.07 -9.62
C ILE A 86 -1.83 10.28 -8.33
N HIS A 87 -2.55 9.16 -8.40
CA HIS A 87 -2.80 8.31 -7.24
C HIS A 87 -1.51 7.77 -6.64
N ARG A 88 -0.56 7.32 -7.46
CA ARG A 88 0.77 6.89 -7.02
C ARG A 88 1.49 7.97 -6.21
N SER A 89 1.57 9.20 -6.73
CA SER A 89 2.19 10.33 -6.01
C SER A 89 1.47 10.63 -4.69
N ASN A 90 0.12 10.52 -4.67
CA ASN A 90 -0.64 10.72 -3.44
C ASN A 90 -0.32 9.66 -2.36
N LEU A 91 -0.11 8.40 -2.75
CA LEU A 91 0.31 7.34 -1.82
C LEU A 91 1.65 7.67 -1.18
N VAL A 92 2.65 8.04 -2.00
CA VAL A 92 3.98 8.44 -1.50
C VAL A 92 3.87 9.66 -0.58
N GLY A 93 3.06 10.66 -0.96
CA GLY A 93 2.80 11.84 -0.13
C GLY A 93 2.16 11.52 1.22
N MET A 94 1.46 10.39 1.36
CA MET A 94 0.93 9.90 2.64
C MET A 94 1.86 8.92 3.36
N GLY A 95 3.06 8.64 2.82
CA GLY A 95 4.00 7.68 3.38
C GLY A 95 3.63 6.21 3.12
N VAL A 96 2.74 5.93 2.18
CA VAL A 96 2.41 4.56 1.74
C VAL A 96 3.32 4.20 0.57
N ILE A 97 3.98 3.03 0.65
CA ILE A 97 4.96 2.57 -0.34
C ILE A 97 4.24 1.98 -1.57
N PRO A 98 4.33 2.57 -2.77
CA PRO A 98 3.83 1.95 -3.99
C PRO A 98 4.90 1.02 -4.59
N LEU A 99 4.50 -0.22 -4.86
CA LEU A 99 5.33 -1.25 -5.48
C LEU A 99 4.65 -1.74 -6.75
N CYS A 100 5.40 -1.88 -7.83
CA CYS A 100 4.92 -2.56 -9.05
C CYS A 100 5.52 -3.95 -9.14
N PHE A 101 4.71 -4.95 -9.51
CA PHE A 101 5.25 -6.21 -10.04
C PHE A 101 6.15 -5.95 -11.26
N LYS A 102 7.06 -6.89 -11.58
CA LYS A 102 7.84 -6.79 -12.81
C LYS A 102 6.95 -6.98 -14.04
N PRO A 103 7.37 -6.51 -15.23
CA PRO A 103 6.61 -6.73 -16.46
C PRO A 103 6.30 -8.21 -16.67
N GLY A 104 5.03 -8.53 -16.89
CA GLY A 104 4.54 -9.91 -17.06
C GLY A 104 4.24 -10.65 -15.76
N GLU A 105 4.49 -10.06 -14.59
CA GLU A 105 4.17 -10.64 -13.29
C GLU A 105 2.94 -9.98 -12.65
N ASP A 106 2.18 -10.77 -11.90
CA ASP A 106 1.12 -10.31 -10.99
C ASP A 106 0.86 -11.32 -9.87
N ALA A 107 -0.16 -11.06 -9.05
CA ALA A 107 -0.53 -11.97 -7.97
C ALA A 107 -0.89 -13.37 -8.47
N ASP A 108 -1.50 -13.51 -9.65
CA ASP A 108 -1.92 -14.81 -10.18
C ASP A 108 -0.74 -15.57 -10.77
N SER A 109 0.09 -14.91 -11.59
CA SER A 109 1.28 -15.52 -12.19
C SER A 109 2.29 -15.95 -11.14
N LEU A 110 2.39 -15.19 -10.05
CA LEU A 110 3.24 -15.53 -8.91
C LEU A 110 2.54 -16.48 -7.94
N GLY A 111 1.27 -16.84 -8.13
CA GLY A 111 0.50 -17.72 -7.24
C GLY A 111 0.43 -17.20 -5.80
N LEU A 112 0.21 -15.90 -5.62
CA LEU A 112 -0.04 -15.24 -4.35
C LEU A 112 -1.53 -15.35 -4.02
N THR A 113 -1.84 -15.88 -2.85
CA THR A 113 -3.24 -16.03 -2.39
C THR A 113 -3.72 -14.82 -1.61
N GLY A 114 -2.79 -13.99 -1.12
CA GLY A 114 -3.03 -12.87 -0.23
C GLY A 114 -3.24 -13.27 1.25
N HIS A 115 -3.13 -14.56 1.57
CA HIS A 115 -3.14 -15.07 2.94
C HIS A 115 -1.73 -15.15 3.54
N GLU A 116 -0.71 -14.94 2.71
CA GLU A 116 0.68 -14.93 3.13
C GLU A 116 1.03 -13.63 3.89
N ARG A 117 2.04 -13.71 4.76
CA ARG A 117 2.68 -12.51 5.31
C ARG A 117 3.78 -12.05 4.38
N HIS A 118 3.76 -10.76 4.00
CA HIS A 118 4.74 -10.16 3.11
C HIS A 118 5.79 -9.37 3.88
N THR A 119 7.05 -9.67 3.64
CA THR A 119 8.22 -8.90 4.08
C THR A 119 8.80 -8.16 2.89
N ILE A 120 8.72 -6.83 2.90
CA ILE A 120 9.30 -5.96 1.87
C ILE A 120 10.69 -5.53 2.36
N ARG A 121 11.75 -5.93 1.65
CA ARG A 121 13.12 -5.60 2.01
C ARG A 121 13.51 -4.25 1.43
N LEU A 122 13.38 -3.21 2.25
CA LEU A 122 13.94 -1.89 1.98
C LEU A 122 15.34 -1.78 2.58
N PRO A 123 16.23 -0.92 2.02
CA PRO A 123 17.44 -0.49 2.69
C PRO A 123 17.16 0.08 4.09
N SER A 124 18.11 -0.04 5.01
CA SER A 124 17.93 0.42 6.40
C SER A 124 17.93 1.94 6.49
N GLU A 125 18.72 2.59 5.65
CA GLU A 125 18.82 4.05 5.57
C GLU A 125 18.13 4.56 4.31
N VAL A 126 17.33 5.62 4.43
CA VAL A 126 16.61 6.18 3.28
C VAL A 126 17.57 6.78 2.25
N SER A 127 18.77 7.21 2.66
CA SER A 127 19.82 7.68 1.74
C SER A 127 20.35 6.61 0.78
N GLU A 128 20.15 5.33 1.10
CA GLU A 128 20.53 4.21 0.23
C GLU A 128 19.45 3.90 -0.83
N ILE A 129 18.27 4.51 -0.71
CA ILE A 129 17.16 4.30 -1.62
C ILE A 129 17.34 5.16 -2.87
N GLN A 130 17.41 4.52 -4.04
CA GLN A 130 17.39 5.21 -5.31
C GLN A 130 15.97 5.26 -5.91
N PRO A 131 15.57 6.39 -6.55
CA PRO A 131 14.28 6.47 -7.22
C PRO A 131 14.09 5.36 -8.25
N GLY A 132 12.94 4.67 -8.20
CA GLY A 132 12.61 3.62 -9.16
C GLY A 132 13.38 2.31 -8.99
N GLN A 133 14.16 2.12 -7.92
CA GLN A 133 14.94 0.90 -7.71
C GLN A 133 14.07 -0.34 -7.53
N ASP A 134 14.66 -1.51 -7.69
CA ASP A 134 14.01 -2.77 -7.37
C ASP A 134 14.19 -3.15 -5.91
N VAL A 135 13.18 -3.80 -5.33
CA VAL A 135 13.19 -4.31 -3.96
C VAL A 135 12.67 -5.74 -3.93
N GLN A 136 13.20 -6.55 -3.01
CA GLN A 136 12.75 -7.92 -2.84
C GLN A 136 11.55 -7.98 -1.89
N VAL A 137 10.54 -8.75 -2.28
CA VAL A 137 9.40 -9.11 -1.42
C VAL A 137 9.44 -10.61 -1.16
N VAL A 138 9.36 -11.00 0.11
CA VAL A 138 9.41 -12.40 0.55
C VAL A 138 8.14 -12.73 1.32
N THR A 139 7.53 -13.87 1.05
CA THR A 139 6.39 -14.39 1.82
C THR A 139 6.84 -15.32 2.94
N ASP A 140 6.01 -15.52 3.95
CA ASP A 140 6.24 -16.54 4.99
C ASP A 140 6.14 -17.98 4.47
N SER A 141 5.58 -18.19 3.27
CA SER A 141 5.65 -19.46 2.54
C SER A 141 6.99 -19.71 1.82
N GLY A 142 7.95 -18.78 1.91
CA GLY A 142 9.28 -18.88 1.29
C GLY A 142 9.34 -18.40 -0.17
N LYS A 143 8.22 -17.93 -0.74
CA LYS A 143 8.20 -17.36 -2.09
C LYS A 143 8.87 -15.99 -2.09
N SER A 144 9.73 -15.73 -3.06
CA SER A 144 10.40 -14.43 -3.25
C SER A 144 10.15 -13.93 -4.65
N PHE A 145 9.91 -12.62 -4.77
CA PHE A 145 9.75 -11.94 -6.05
C PHE A 145 10.29 -10.51 -5.95
N THR A 146 10.53 -9.90 -7.10
CA THR A 146 11.07 -8.55 -7.19
C THR A 146 9.96 -7.58 -7.54
N CYS A 147 9.90 -6.44 -6.85
CA CYS A 147 9.03 -5.34 -7.21
C CYS A 147 9.84 -4.09 -7.53
N LYS A 148 9.35 -3.28 -8.47
CA LYS A 148 9.86 -1.92 -8.67
C LYS A 148 9.28 -1.01 -7.60
N LEU A 149 10.15 -0.34 -6.82
CA LEU A 149 9.75 0.71 -5.88
C LEU A 149 9.37 1.96 -6.65
N ARG A 150 8.10 2.35 -6.57
CA ARG A 150 7.51 3.46 -7.34
C ARG A 150 7.57 4.80 -6.61
N ILE A 151 8.69 5.04 -5.94
CA ILE A 151 9.14 6.37 -5.53
C ILE A 151 10.00 6.87 -6.68
N ASP A 152 9.46 7.77 -7.51
CA ASP A 152 9.99 8.02 -8.85
C ASP A 152 10.96 9.21 -8.88
N THR A 153 11.05 10.00 -7.79
CA THR A 153 11.93 11.18 -7.71
C THR A 153 12.57 11.35 -6.33
N MET A 154 13.65 12.13 -6.26
CA MET A 154 14.29 12.48 -4.98
C MET A 154 13.38 13.30 -4.06
N VAL A 155 12.48 14.13 -4.62
CA VAL A 155 11.51 14.91 -3.83
C VAL A 155 10.51 13.98 -3.15
N GLU A 156 10.01 12.98 -3.89
CA GLU A 156 9.13 11.95 -3.33
C GLU A 156 9.82 11.12 -2.26
N LEU A 157 11.11 10.83 -2.44
CA LEU A 157 11.91 10.14 -1.42
C LEU A 157 12.05 10.98 -0.14
N ALA A 158 12.27 12.29 -0.26
CA ALA A 158 12.29 13.19 0.89
C ALA A 158 10.94 13.24 1.63
N TYR A 159 9.82 13.20 0.89
CA TYR A 159 8.50 13.08 1.53
C TYR A 159 8.37 11.76 2.29
N PHE A 160 8.79 10.65 1.69
CA PHE A 160 8.74 9.33 2.31
C PHE A 160 9.58 9.28 3.61
N ASP A 161 10.81 9.79 3.57
CA ASP A 161 11.71 9.90 4.74
C ASP A 161 11.07 10.65 5.92
N HIS A 162 10.29 11.68 5.62
CA HIS A 162 9.62 12.47 6.63
C HIS A 162 8.30 11.86 7.12
N GLY A 163 7.89 10.70 6.60
CA GLY A 163 6.61 10.07 6.90
C GLY A 163 5.43 10.75 6.19
N GLY A 164 5.68 11.43 5.08
CA GLY A 164 4.69 12.10 4.23
C GLY A 164 4.96 13.59 4.00
N ILE A 165 4.31 14.14 2.98
CA ILE A 165 4.50 15.53 2.52
C ILE A 165 4.17 16.56 3.61
N LEU A 166 3.12 16.33 4.40
CA LEU A 166 2.72 17.28 5.45
C LEU A 166 3.77 17.38 6.55
N HIS A 167 4.35 16.24 6.94
CA HIS A 167 5.44 16.20 7.93
C HIS A 167 6.71 16.86 7.39
N TYR A 168 7.04 16.63 6.12
CA TYR A 168 8.15 17.31 5.44
C TYR A 168 8.00 18.83 5.48
N VAL A 169 6.84 19.36 5.05
CA VAL A 169 6.58 20.80 5.04
C VAL A 169 6.64 21.40 6.44
N LEU A 170 5.98 20.78 7.42
CA LEU A 170 5.97 21.30 8.80
C LEU A 170 7.36 21.35 9.42
N ARG A 171 8.17 20.29 9.25
CA ARG A 171 9.55 20.25 9.78
C ARG A 171 10.43 21.31 9.14
N ASN A 172 10.26 21.60 7.85
CA ASN A 172 11.03 22.63 7.17
C ASN A 172 10.64 24.04 7.58
N LEU A 173 9.35 24.30 7.84
CA LEU A 173 8.89 25.61 8.35
C LEU A 173 9.46 25.90 9.75
N VAL A 174 9.55 24.90 10.63
CA VAL A 174 10.15 25.05 11.97
C VAL A 174 11.65 25.32 11.90
N LYS A 175 12.37 24.72 10.94
CA LYS A 175 13.82 24.94 10.75
C LYS A 175 14.17 26.32 10.18
N GLN A 176 13.20 27.05 9.64
CA GLN A 176 13.37 28.38 9.06
C GLN A 176 13.11 29.52 10.08
N GLN A 177 12.77 29.18 11.32
CA GLN A 177 12.69 30.12 12.46
C GLN A 177 13.97 30.05 13.28
#